data_AF-A0A8X6WZC8-F1
#
_entry.id   AF-A0A8X6WZC8-F1
#
_cell.length_a   1.000
_cell.length_b   1.000
_cell.length_c   1.000
_cell.angle_alpha   90.00
_cell.angle_beta   90.00
_cell.angle_gamma   90.00
#
_symmetry.space_group_name_H-M   'P 1'
#
loop_
_entity.id
_entity.type
_entity.pdbx_description
1 polymer ?
#
loop_
_entity_poly.entity_id
_entity_poly.type
_entity_poly.pdbx_seq_one_letter_code
_entity_poly.pdbx_strand_id
1 'polypeptide(L)'
;MQLGDRKPSRLLLEIRSKADNRISEELLMSLFIQCFLTQVQQILAISNDKLAEVADRIMAVAGSTSSIHVINAENQDLKTMLMKISSRLSRLETLE
;
A
#
# COMPACT_ATOMS: atom_id res chain seq x y z
N MET A 1 10.89 -19.33 2.85
CA MET A 1 10.55 -18.74 1.53
C MET A 1 9.80 -17.44 1.78
N GLN A 2 10.50 -16.30 1.86
CA GLN A 2 9.87 -14.98 1.94
C GLN A 2 9.92 -14.37 0.54
N LEU A 3 8.80 -14.49 -0.18
CA LEU A 3 8.60 -13.79 -1.46
C LEU A 3 8.40 -12.27 -1.26
N GLY A 4 8.14 -11.82 -0.03
CA GLY A 4 7.78 -10.43 0.29
C GLY A 4 8.91 -9.40 0.26
N ASP A 5 10.18 -9.82 0.39
CA ASP A 5 11.34 -8.89 0.42
C ASP A 5 12.02 -8.74 -0.95
N ARG A 6 11.53 -9.43 -1.98
CA ARG A 6 12.14 -9.41 -3.31
C ARG A 6 11.47 -8.37 -4.19
N LYS A 7 12.29 -7.64 -4.96
CA LYS A 7 11.82 -6.75 -6.03
C LYS A 7 10.77 -7.47 -6.90
N PRO A 8 9.63 -6.84 -7.20
CA PRO A 8 8.61 -7.32 -8.13
C PRO A 8 9.16 -7.94 -9.43
N SER A 9 10.23 -7.38 -10.01
CA SER A 9 10.91 -7.96 -11.18
C SER A 9 11.52 -9.34 -10.92
N ARG A 10 12.12 -9.55 -9.75
CA ARG A 10 12.64 -10.87 -9.33
C ARG A 10 11.51 -11.84 -9.03
N LEU A 11 10.43 -11.36 -8.42
CA LEU A 11 9.24 -12.17 -8.17
C LEU A 11 8.65 -12.68 -9.50
N LEU A 12 8.48 -11.81 -10.49
CA LEU A 12 7.97 -12.19 -11.81
C LEU A 12 8.87 -13.22 -12.50
N LEU A 13 10.20 -13.04 -12.42
CA LEU A 13 11.16 -13.99 -12.97
C LEU A 13 11.06 -15.37 -12.30
N GLU A 14 10.93 -15.40 -10.98
CA GLU A 14 10.78 -16.64 -10.22
C GLU A 14 9.45 -17.34 -10.53
N ILE A 15 8.36 -16.58 -10.68
CA ILE A 15 7.06 -17.12 -11.12
C ILE A 15 7.18 -17.71 -12.52
N ARG A 16 7.79 -17.02 -13.49
CA ARG A 16 8.04 -17.57 -14.83
C ARG A 16 8.88 -18.84 -14.79
N SER A 17 9.96 -18.84 -14.01
CA SER A 17 10.84 -20.00 -13.86
C SER A 17 10.14 -21.21 -13.25
N LYS A 18 9.18 -20.99 -12.34
CA LYS A 18 8.41 -22.06 -11.69
C LYS A 18 7.21 -22.50 -12.50
N ALA A 19 6.60 -21.58 -13.24
CA ALA A 19 5.51 -21.84 -14.15
C ALA A 19 5.93 -22.76 -15.29
N ASP A 20 7.20 -22.74 -15.69
CA ASP A 20 7.77 -23.67 -16.68
C ASP A 20 6.91 -23.77 -17.95
N ASN A 21 6.43 -22.62 -18.41
CA ASN A 21 5.54 -22.47 -19.57
C ASN A 21 4.21 -23.25 -19.50
N ARG A 22 3.79 -23.69 -18.30
CA ARG A 22 2.53 -24.43 -18.08
C ARG A 22 1.29 -23.55 -17.99
N ILE A 23 1.48 -22.24 -17.87
CA ILE A 23 0.40 -21.23 -17.84
C ILE A 23 0.66 -20.20 -18.92
N SER A 24 -0.41 -19.65 -19.49
CA SER A 24 -0.31 -18.58 -20.47
C SER A 24 0.26 -17.31 -19.84
N GLU A 25 0.97 -16.52 -20.64
CA GLU A 25 1.58 -15.26 -20.18
C GLU A 25 0.53 -14.31 -19.59
N GLU A 26 -0.67 -14.29 -20.17
CA GLU A 26 -1.80 -13.49 -19.70
C GLU A 26 -2.27 -13.90 -18.29
N LEU A 27 -2.41 -15.21 -18.04
CA LEU A 27 -2.78 -15.72 -16.72
C LEU A 27 -1.68 -15.51 -15.70
N LEU A 28 -0.42 -15.66 -16.11
CA LEU A 28 0.74 -15.38 -15.28
C LEU A 28 0.78 -13.92 -14.84
N MET A 29 0.54 -12.99 -15.77
CA MET A 29 0.48 -11.56 -15.48
C MET A 29 -0.70 -11.21 -14.57
N SER A 30 -1.88 -11.79 -14.80
CA SER A 30 -3.05 -11.60 -13.92
C SER A 30 -2.74 -12.05 -12.49
N LEU A 31 -2.13 -13.24 -12.33
CA LEU A 31 -1.73 -13.76 -11.03
C LEU A 31 -0.64 -12.91 -10.37
N PHE A 32 0.31 -12.40 -11.16
CA PHE A 32 1.33 -11.47 -10.67
C PHE A 32 0.72 -10.15 -10.18
N ILE A 33 -0.22 -9.56 -10.91
CA ILE A 33 -0.95 -8.35 -10.47
C ILE A 33 -1.70 -8.65 -9.16
N GLN A 34 -2.37 -9.79 -9.07
CA GLN A 34 -3.13 -10.19 -7.89
C GLN A 34 -2.27 -10.31 -6.62
N CYS A 35 -0.96 -10.50 -6.75
CA CYS A 35 -0.02 -10.56 -5.63
C CYS A 35 0.25 -9.20 -4.96
N PHE A 36 -0.21 -8.08 -5.52
CA PHE A 36 0.00 -6.73 -4.98
C PHE A 36 -1.23 -6.20 -4.22
N LEU A 37 -1.06 -5.22 -3.31
CA LEU A 37 -2.20 -4.50 -2.72
C LEU A 37 -3.03 -3.79 -3.79
N THR A 38 -4.33 -3.62 -3.54
CA THR A 38 -5.30 -3.04 -4.49
C THR A 38 -4.86 -1.70 -5.09
N GLN A 39 -4.18 -0.85 -4.31
CA GLN A 39 -3.66 0.44 -4.80
C GLN A 39 -2.56 0.26 -5.85
N VAL A 40 -1.68 -0.72 -5.65
CA VAL A 40 -0.60 -1.04 -6.59
C VAL A 40 -1.18 -1.74 -7.83
N GLN A 41 -2.19 -2.59 -7.66
CA GLN A 41 -2.92 -3.24 -8.76
C GLN A 41 -3.58 -2.23 -9.71
N GLN A 42 -4.24 -1.20 -9.17
CA GLN A 42 -4.89 -0.16 -9.98
C GLN A 42 -3.90 0.61 -10.86
N ILE A 43 -2.73 0.93 -10.31
CA ILE A 43 -1.66 1.64 -11.05
C ILE A 43 -1.04 0.70 -12.11
N LEU A 44 -0.84 -0.56 -11.74
CA LEU A 44 -0.27 -1.59 -12.62
C LEU A 44 -1.20 -1.95 -13.78
N ALA A 45 -2.52 -2.02 -13.56
CA ALA A 45 -3.50 -2.35 -14.59
C ALA A 45 -3.55 -1.33 -15.74
N ILE A 46 -3.08 -0.10 -15.52
CA ILE A 46 -2.98 0.95 -16.54
C ILE A 46 -1.65 0.86 -17.31
N SER A 47 -0.65 0.16 -16.76
CA SER A 47 0.69 0.05 -17.33
C SER A 47 0.86 -1.24 -18.12
N ASN A 48 0.84 -1.15 -19.45
CA ASN A 48 0.83 -2.33 -20.33
C ASN A 48 2.22 -2.96 -20.55
N ASP A 49 3.27 -2.16 -20.77
CA ASP A 49 4.52 -2.69 -21.32
C ASP A 49 5.65 -2.93 -20.30
N LYS A 50 5.51 -2.43 -19.06
CA LYS A 50 6.59 -2.41 -18.07
C LYS A 50 6.13 -2.66 -16.63
N LEU A 51 5.14 -3.53 -16.48
CA LEU A 51 4.47 -3.86 -15.23
C LEU A 51 5.45 -4.12 -14.06
N ALA A 52 6.47 -4.96 -14.28
CA ALA A 52 7.46 -5.28 -13.25
C ALA A 52 8.37 -4.10 -12.87
N GLU A 53 8.75 -3.26 -13.84
CA GLU A 53 9.59 -2.08 -13.60
C GLU A 53 8.80 -1.00 -12.85
N VAL A 54 7.52 -0.82 -13.19
CA VAL A 54 6.61 0.08 -12.50
C VAL A 54 6.32 -0.42 -11.07
N ALA A 55 6.10 -1.73 -10.90
CA ALA A 55 5.94 -2.33 -9.58
C ALA A 55 7.19 -2.13 -8.72
N ASP A 56 8.38 -2.33 -9.29
CA ASP A 56 9.67 -2.09 -8.60
C ASP A 56 9.77 -0.63 -8.12
N ARG A 57 9.39 0.34 -8.95
CA ARG A 57 9.40 1.77 -8.58
C ARG A 57 8.36 2.11 -7.51
N ILE A 58 7.14 1.57 -7.62
CA ILE A 58 6.08 1.78 -6.62
C ILE A 58 6.52 1.21 -5.27
N MET A 59 7.06 -0.01 -5.22
CA MET A 59 7.54 -0.60 -3.98
C MET A 59 8.76 0.13 -3.41
N ALA A 60 9.67 0.63 -4.26
CA ALA A 60 10.79 1.44 -3.80
C ALA A 60 10.31 2.74 -3.14
N VAL A 61 9.31 3.41 -3.71
CA VAL A 61 8.71 4.63 -3.13
C VAL A 61 7.90 4.29 -1.88
N ALA A 62 7.05 3.26 -1.92
CA ALA A 62 6.21 2.85 -0.80
C ALA A 62 7.02 2.39 0.42
N GLY A 63 8.09 1.62 0.20
CA GLY A 63 9.04 1.22 1.24
C GLY A 63 9.84 2.39 1.82
N SER A 64 9.93 3.51 1.10
CA SER A 64 10.51 4.77 1.59
C SER A 64 9.50 5.61 2.38
N THR A 65 8.19 5.33 2.24
CA THR A 65 7.10 6.11 2.86
C THR A 65 6.62 5.55 4.20
N SER A 66 7.46 4.80 4.94
CA SER A 66 7.18 4.33 6.32
C SER A 66 6.81 5.45 7.32
N SER A 67 6.70 6.71 6.90
CA SER A 67 6.38 7.88 7.73
C SER A 67 4.98 8.47 7.54
N ILE A 68 4.10 7.95 6.67
CA ILE A 68 2.74 8.52 6.57
C ILE A 68 1.86 8.18 7.81
N HIS A 69 2.29 7.23 8.66
CA HIS A 69 1.61 6.94 9.93
C HIS A 69 1.83 7.98 11.03
N VAL A 70 2.84 8.87 10.94
CA VAL A 70 3.13 9.87 11.98
C VAL A 70 2.02 10.92 12.07
N ILE A 71 1.46 11.34 10.92
CA ILE A 71 0.43 12.37 10.87
C ILE A 71 -0.86 11.93 11.58
N ASN A 72 -1.19 10.63 11.57
CA ASN A 72 -2.40 10.15 12.25
C ASN A 72 -2.26 10.19 13.77
N ALA A 73 -1.08 9.93 14.34
CA ALA A 73 -0.87 9.96 15.78
C ALA A 73 -1.02 11.39 16.35
N GLU A 74 -0.42 12.37 15.69
CA GLU A 74 -0.56 13.80 16.05
C GLU A 74 -2.01 14.28 15.88
N ASN A 75 -2.72 13.78 14.86
CA ASN A 75 -4.13 14.09 14.65
C ASN A 75 -5.04 13.49 15.75
N GLN A 76 -4.74 12.28 16.24
CA GLN A 76 -5.48 11.69 17.36
C GLN A 76 -5.30 12.52 18.64
N ASP A 77 -4.08 12.94 18.97
CA ASP A 77 -3.82 13.74 20.16
C ASP A 77 -4.53 15.11 20.10
N LEU A 78 -4.47 15.77 18.94
CA LEU A 78 -5.19 17.01 18.70
C LEU A 78 -6.72 16.82 18.80
N LYS A 79 -7.24 15.70 18.28
CA LYS A 79 -8.67 15.35 18.35
C LYS A 79 -9.13 15.08 19.78
N THR A 80 -8.30 14.41 20.59
CA THR A 80 -8.56 14.20 22.02
C THR A 80 -8.55 15.53 22.79
N MET A 81 -7.60 16.41 22.48
CA MET A 81 -7.54 17.74 23.11
C MET A 81 -8.77 18.59 22.75
N LEU A 82 -9.18 18.61 21.48
CA LEU A 82 -10.41 19.29 21.04
C LEU A 82 -11.67 18.75 21.72
N MET A 83 -11.80 17.43 21.83
CA MET A 83 -12.93 16.81 22.53
C MET A 83 -12.97 17.22 24.01
N LYS A 84 -11.80 17.29 24.67
CA LYS A 84 -11.69 17.76 26.05
C LYS A 84 -12.08 19.23 26.20
N ILE A 85 -11.65 20.09 25.28
CA ILE A 85 -12.01 21.51 25.27
C ILE A 85 -13.52 21.67 25.08
N SER A 86 -14.10 20.98 24.10
CA SER A 86 -15.54 20.99 23.84
C SER A 86 -16.35 20.56 25.07
N SER A 87 -15.94 19.47 25.75
CA SER A 87 -16.61 19.02 26.98
C SER A 87 -16.57 20.05 28.12
N ARG A 88 -15.48 20.82 28.23
CA ARG A 88 -15.35 21.88 29.24
C ARG A 88 -16.24 23.06 28.89
N LEU A 89 -16.31 23.43 27.61
CA LEU A 89 -17.16 24.51 27.11
C LEU A 89 -18.64 24.21 27.38
N SER A 90 -19.11 23.01 27.05
CA SER A 90 -20.50 22.60 27.31
C SER A 90 -20.84 22.63 28.80
N ARG A 91 -19.90 22.27 29.69
CA ARG A 91 -20.10 22.35 31.13
C ARG A 91 -20.22 23.79 31.64
N LEU A 92 -19.47 24.71 31.03
CA LEU A 92 -19.50 26.14 31.35
C LEU A 92 -20.82 26.79 30.88
N GLU A 93 -21.27 26.45 29.67
CA GLU A 93 -22.55 26.92 29.13
C GLU A 93 -23.77 26.41 29.93
N THR A 94 -23.68 25.24 30.56
CA THR A 94 -24.75 24.72 31.43
C THR A 94 -24.78 25.32 32.84
N LEU A 95 -23.79 26.15 33.20
CA LEU A 95 -23.66 26.80 34.50
C LEU A 95 -24.13 28.27 34.49
N GLU A 96 -24.50 28.78 33.33
CA GLU A 96 -25.11 30.11 33.10
C GLU A 96 -26.63 29.96 32.90
#